data_AF-A0A3A8F0H7-F1
#
_entry.id   AF-A0A3A8F0H7-F1
#
_cell.length_a   1.000
_cell.length_b   1.000
_cell.length_c   1.000
_cell.angle_alpha   90.00
_cell.angle_beta   90.00
_cell.angle_gamma   90.00
#
_symmetry.space_group_name_H-M   'P 1'
#
loop_
_entity.id
_entity.type
_entity.pdbx_description
1 polymer ?
#
loop_
_entity_poly.entity_id
_entity_poly.type
_entity_poly.pdbx_seq_one_letter_code
_entity_poly.pdbx_strand_id
1 'polypeptide(L)' 'QMNNAINKSSPRTHGTHLGLMNNPETHSQDLSDQVPVVIKPKKNMFCVKCGEPLQDNMLFCPQCGTKIES' A
#
# COMPACT_ATOMS: atom_id res chain seq x y z
N GLN A 1 10.28 21.50 43.70
CA GLN A 1 9.87 20.50 42.69
C GLN A 1 10.82 20.64 41.51
N MET A 2 11.77 19.71 41.32
CA MET A 2 12.65 19.68 40.14
C MET A 2 13.53 18.43 40.19
N ASN A 3 13.05 17.38 39.53
CA ASN A 3 13.78 16.14 39.31
C ASN A 3 13.94 16.03 37.78
N ASN A 4 14.99 16.67 37.27
CA ASN A 4 15.37 16.66 35.87
C ASN A 4 16.22 15.40 35.60
N ALA A 5 15.56 14.30 35.27
CA ALA A 5 16.21 13.07 34.85
C ALA A 5 16.75 13.25 33.42
N ILE A 6 18.03 13.59 33.31
CA ILE A 6 18.76 13.57 32.03
C ILE A 6 18.89 12.11 31.59
N ASN A 7 17.98 11.67 30.71
CA ASN A 7 18.11 10.43 29.98
C ASN A 7 19.35 10.51 29.08
N LYS A 8 20.48 10.02 29.56
CA LYS A 8 21.70 9.85 28.76
C LYS A 8 21.49 8.68 27.80
N SER A 9 20.78 8.91 26.70
CA SER A 9 20.76 7.99 25.58
C SER A 9 22.14 7.99 24.93
N SER A 10 22.88 6.89 25.09
CA SER A 10 24.13 6.63 24.37
C SER A 10 23.96 6.92 22.87
N PRO A 11 24.89 7.63 22.22
CA PRO A 11 24.83 7.82 20.78
C PRO A 11 25.00 6.46 20.11
N ARG A 12 23.97 6.01 19.37
CA ARG A 12 24.11 4.86 18.48
C ARG A 12 25.03 5.30 17.34
N THR A 13 26.30 4.92 17.42
CA THR A 13 27.20 5.06 16.28
C THR A 13 26.72 4.12 15.18
N HIS A 14 26.16 4.69 14.11
CA HIS A 14 25.86 3.95 12.90
C HIS A 14 27.19 3.50 12.30
N GLY A 15 27.58 2.25 12.54
CA GLY A 15 28.73 1.65 11.88
C GLY A 15 28.54 1.74 10.36
N THR A 16 29.54 2.25 9.66
CA THR A 16 29.59 2.33 8.20
C THR A 16 29.46 0.92 7.62
N HIS A 17 28.30 0.62 7.02
CA HIS A 17 28.09 -0.62 6.28
C HIS A 17 28.88 -0.56 4.97
N LEU A 18 30.16 -0.96 5.01
CA LEU A 18 30.92 -1.25 3.80
C LEU A 18 30.74 -2.74 3.49
N GLY A 19 29.70 -3.05 2.73
CA GLY A 19 29.43 -4.37 2.19
C GLY A 19 28.85 -4.21 0.79
N LEU A 20 29.64 -4.57 -0.22
CA LEU A 20 29.21 -4.61 -1.61
C LEU A 20 28.18 -5.74 -1.76
N MET A 21 26.90 -5.41 -1.89
CA MET A 21 25.88 -6.34 -2.40
C MET A 21 25.27 -5.75 -3.67
N ASN A 22 26.05 -5.79 -4.76
CA ASN A 22 25.48 -5.74 -6.10
C ASN A 22 25.22 -7.18 -6.53
N ASN A 23 23.95 -7.53 -6.67
CA ASN A 23 23.56 -8.78 -7.30
C ASN A 23 22.35 -8.52 -8.21
N PRO A 24 22.55 -8.20 -9.50
CA PRO A 24 21.48 -8.26 -10.48
C PRO A 24 21.29 -9.73 -10.88
N GLU A 25 20.83 -10.54 -9.92
CA GLU A 25 20.38 -11.90 -10.22
C GLU A 25 19.08 -11.79 -11.01
N THR A 26 19.28 -11.88 -12.32
CA THR A 26 18.26 -11.98 -13.33
C THR A 26 17.57 -13.32 -13.13
N HIS A 27 16.39 -13.36 -12.50
CA HIS A 27 15.48 -14.49 -12.63
C HIS A 27 14.34 -14.13 -13.56
N SER A 28 14.57 -14.51 -14.80
CA SER A 28 13.61 -14.62 -15.88
C SER A 28 12.37 -15.42 -15.47
N GLN A 29 11.20 -14.86 -15.77
CA GLN A 29 9.97 -15.56 -16.16
C GLN A 29 9.25 -16.43 -15.10
N ASP A 30 8.08 -15.95 -14.66
CA ASP A 30 6.84 -16.68 -14.87
C ASP A 30 5.65 -15.73 -15.05
N LEU A 31 5.30 -15.46 -16.31
CA LEU A 31 3.96 -15.03 -16.70
C LEU A 31 3.23 -16.30 -17.16
N SER A 32 2.70 -17.12 -16.24
CA SER A 32 1.81 -18.23 -16.62
C SER A 32 0.45 -18.24 -15.93
N ASP A 33 0.18 -17.38 -14.94
CA ASP A 33 -1.17 -17.22 -14.40
C ASP A 33 -2.00 -16.20 -15.22
N GLN A 34 -2.19 -16.48 -16.52
CA GLN A 34 -3.33 -15.92 -17.23
C GLN A 34 -4.59 -16.68 -16.79
N VAL A 35 -5.04 -16.41 -15.56
CA VAL A 35 -6.39 -16.76 -15.13
C VAL A 35 -7.34 -16.08 -16.12
N PRO A 36 -8.30 -16.79 -16.74
CA PRO A 36 -9.27 -16.17 -17.63
C PRO A 36 -10.00 -15.09 -16.84
N VAL A 37 -9.70 -13.83 -17.16
CA VAL A 37 -10.37 -12.68 -16.56
C VAL A 37 -11.82 -12.77 -17.02
N VAL A 38 -12.67 -13.34 -16.17
CA VAL A 38 -14.12 -13.31 -16.37
C VAL A 38 -14.52 -11.84 -16.31
N ILE A 39 -14.62 -11.21 -17.49
CA ILE A 39 -15.11 -9.83 -17.63
C ILE A 39 -16.61 -9.88 -17.30
N LYS A 40 -16.93 -9.84 -16.00
CA LYS A 40 -18.29 -9.52 -15.57
C LYS A 40 -18.59 -8.10 -16.08
N PRO A 41 -19.79 -7.85 -16.64
CA PRO A 41 -20.15 -6.52 -17.12
C PRO A 41 -20.03 -5.55 -15.95
N LYS A 42 -19.05 -4.64 -16.04
CA LYS A 42 -18.78 -3.69 -14.96
C LYS A 42 -19.97 -2.76 -14.83
N LYS A 43 -20.68 -2.81 -13.72
CA LYS A 43 -21.72 -1.81 -13.44
C LYS A 43 -20.98 -0.56 -12.98
N ASN A 44 -20.73 0.36 -13.90
CA ASN A 44 -20.18 1.67 -13.56
C ASN A 44 -21.18 2.42 -12.67
N MET A 45 -21.00 2.31 -11.35
CA MET A 45 -21.76 3.06 -10.36
C MET A 45 -20.96 4.30 -10.00
N PHE A 46 -21.64 5.42 -9.74
CA PHE A 46 -21.00 6.63 -9.24
C PHE A 46 -21.31 6.79 -7.76
N CYS A 47 -20.38 7.35 -7.01
CA CYS A 47 -20.59 7.63 -5.60
C CYS A 47 -21.74 8.63 -5.45
N VAL A 48 -22.77 8.27 -4.68
CA VAL A 48 -23.92 9.15 -4.41
C VAL A 48 -23.55 10.44 -3.67
N LYS A 49 -22.38 10.46 -3.02
CA LYS A 49 -21.93 11.59 -2.19
C LYS A 49 -21.01 12.56 -2.92
N CYS A 50 -20.10 12.06 -3.75
CA CYS A 50 -19.11 12.89 -4.44
C CYS A 50 -19.11 12.76 -5.96
N GLY A 51 -19.86 11.81 -6.53
CA GLY A 51 -19.93 11.58 -7.97
C GLY A 51 -18.75 10.81 -8.56
N GLU A 52 -17.81 10.31 -7.74
CA GLU A 52 -16.66 9.55 -8.24
C GLU A 52 -17.08 8.22 -8.86
N PRO A 53 -16.54 7.81 -10.02
CA PRO A 53 -16.72 6.46 -10.54
C PRO A 53 -16.22 5.40 -9.55
N LEU A 54 -17.11 4.46 -9.22
CA LEU A 54 -16.86 3.33 -8.36
C LEU A 54 -16.73 2.06 -9.21
N GLN A 55 -15.81 1.19 -8.80
CA GLN A 55 -15.67 -0.13 -9.37
C GLN A 55 -16.62 -1.11 -8.68
N ASP A 56 -16.96 -2.19 -9.38
CA ASP A 56 -17.72 -3.28 -8.77
C ASP A 56 -16.93 -3.90 -7.62
N ASN A 57 -17.65 -4.27 -6.55
CA ASN A 57 -17.12 -4.85 -5.30
C ASN A 57 -16.44 -3.86 -4.33
N MET A 58 -16.61 -2.55 -4.53
CA MET A 58 -16.13 -1.53 -3.57
C MET A 58 -17.09 -1.41 -2.38
N LEU A 59 -16.59 -1.57 -1.15
CA LEU A 59 -17.37 -1.37 0.08
C LEU A 59 -17.45 0.11 0.51
N PHE A 60 -16.47 0.91 0.09
CA PHE A 60 -16.35 2.32 0.45
C PHE A 60 -15.80 3.12 -0.74
N CYS A 61 -16.23 4.39 -0.86
CA CYS A 61 -15.72 5.29 -1.89
C CYS A 61 -14.25 5.66 -1.58
N PRO A 62 -13.33 5.51 -2.55
CA PRO A 62 -11.91 5.79 -2.32
C PRO A 62 -11.61 7.29 -2.23
N GLN A 63 -12.51 8.14 -2.78
CA GLN A 63 -12.35 9.59 -2.74
C GLN A 63 -12.92 10.22 -1.46
N CYS A 64 -14.10 9.79 -1.02
CA CYS A 64 -14.80 10.47 0.07
C CYS A 64 -15.07 9.61 1.31
N GLY A 65 -14.74 8.31 1.27
CA GLY A 65 -14.93 7.38 2.38
C GLY A 65 -16.39 6.97 2.64
N THR A 66 -17.36 7.44 1.83
CA THR A 66 -18.75 7.01 1.97
C THR A 66 -18.88 5.51 1.75
N LYS A 67 -19.53 4.82 2.69
CA LYS A 67 -19.88 3.41 2.55
C LYS A 67 -20.83 3.22 1.36
N ILE A 68 -20.50 2.26 0.52
CA ILE A 68 -21.31 1.85 -0.63
C ILE A 68 -22.04 0.59 -0.16
N GLU A 69 -23.34 0.69 0.04
CA GLU A 69 -24.15 -0.49 0.32
C GLU A 69 -24.55 -1.13 -1.02
N SER A 70 -24.23 -2.42 -1.14
CA SER A 70 -24.49 -3.29 -2.30
C SER A 70 -25.96 -3.58 -2.49
#